data_AF-A0A3Q3MJ72-F1
#
_entry.id   AF-A0A3Q3MJ72-F1
#
_cell.length_a   1.000
_cell.length_b   1.000
_cell.length_c   1.000
_cell.angle_alpha   90.00
_cell.angle_beta   90.00
_cell.angle_gamma   90.00
#
_symmetry.space_group_name_H-M   'P 1'
#
loop_
_entity.id
_entity.type
_entity.pdbx_description
1 polymer ?
#
loop_
_entity_poly.entity_id
_entity_poly.type
_entity_poly.pdbx_seq_one_letter_code
_entity_poly.pdbx_strand_id
1 'polypeptide(L)'
;SKLLLLSLTLCAVLNGVSAVTLVTQKPPVVTLRRGETATMDCNLGTVTSYSARWYKKIPGGVPQYILRNHHSWSSPSYGSGFSSPKFTSTHQSQSDYRLIISTVEERDSAVYYCQTWDDSISPETVFSSLFIGASSTMLLRVIVSPQEIRRVTLLNVPASVEELCTSNKASLVCLSTQSVPFADVSWIAAGSPVSSGISTSTAVQQPDQTFQISSYLSIQTSDWNMDKVYTCRVSLGSQTSEKTINKSHCSTVPFLVYLTPAVHKTLCLCLLYKLIADTKTSKSIKYES
;
A
#
# COMPACT_ATOMS: atom_id res chain seq x y z
N SER A 1 30.37 -14.59 55.95
CA SER A 1 31.52 -14.30 55.07
C SER A 1 31.23 -14.62 53.60
N LYS A 2 30.70 -15.79 53.23
CA LYS A 2 30.42 -16.15 51.81
C LYS A 2 29.37 -15.28 51.09
N LEU A 3 28.37 -14.74 51.79
CA LEU A 3 27.34 -13.87 51.20
C LEU A 3 27.86 -12.47 50.77
N LEU A 4 28.85 -11.92 51.49
CA LEU A 4 29.46 -10.62 51.17
C LEU A 4 30.41 -10.69 49.95
N LEU A 5 31.01 -11.86 49.72
CA LEU A 5 31.81 -12.12 48.53
C LEU A 5 30.94 -12.22 47.28
N LEU A 6 29.75 -12.83 47.38
CA LEU A 6 28.76 -12.92 46.30
C LEU A 6 28.21 -11.54 45.89
N SER A 7 28.00 -10.62 46.84
CA SER A 7 27.53 -9.26 46.54
C SER A 7 28.61 -8.37 45.92
N LEU A 8 29.89 -8.52 46.32
CA LEU A 8 30.99 -7.79 45.68
C LEU A 8 31.28 -8.29 44.27
N THR A 9 31.17 -9.61 44.03
CA THR A 9 31.31 -10.17 42.69
C THR A 9 30.19 -9.73 41.77
N LEU A 10 28.94 -9.56 42.27
CA LEU A 10 27.81 -9.09 41.46
C LEU A 10 27.96 -7.62 41.04
N CYS A 11 28.59 -6.77 41.86
CA CYS A 11 28.90 -5.38 41.49
C CYS A 11 30.05 -5.26 40.48
N ALA A 12 30.97 -6.23 40.39
CA ALA A 12 32.06 -6.22 39.42
C ALA A 12 31.63 -6.62 38.00
N VAL A 13 30.49 -7.31 37.84
CA VAL A 13 29.93 -7.73 36.54
C VAL A 13 29.04 -6.68 35.88
N LEU A 14 28.80 -5.53 36.54
CA LEU A 14 28.00 -4.41 35.98
C LEU A 14 28.86 -3.32 35.32
N ASN A 15 30.16 -3.56 35.14
CA ASN A 15 30.99 -2.71 34.30
C ASN A 15 30.78 -3.09 32.83
N GLY A 16 29.80 -2.46 32.18
CA GLY A 16 29.65 -2.56 30.73
C GLY A 16 28.21 -2.69 30.23
N VAL A 17 27.24 -1.99 30.83
CA VAL A 17 26.07 -1.62 30.03
C VAL A 17 26.53 -0.50 29.12
N SER A 18 27.10 -0.86 27.97
CA SER A 18 27.35 0.11 26.91
C SER A 18 25.99 0.66 26.51
N ALA A 19 25.78 1.97 26.70
CA ALA A 19 24.54 2.63 26.36
C ALA A 19 24.29 2.37 24.87
N VAL A 20 23.25 1.60 24.56
CA VAL A 20 22.85 1.35 23.18
C VAL A 20 22.51 2.70 22.57
N THR A 21 23.29 3.14 21.57
CA THR A 21 22.99 4.34 20.78
C THR A 21 21.64 4.15 20.09
N LEU A 22 20.60 4.79 20.61
CA LEU A 22 19.25 4.70 20.03
C LEU A 22 18.92 5.97 19.27
N VAL A 23 18.87 5.88 17.95
CA VAL A 23 18.32 6.96 17.12
C VAL A 23 16.82 7.04 17.35
N THR A 24 16.33 8.22 17.75
CA THR A 24 14.90 8.46 18.00
C THR A 24 14.33 9.51 17.06
N GLN A 25 13.05 9.36 16.70
CA GLN A 25 12.34 10.29 15.82
C GLN A 25 11.00 10.71 16.42
N LYS A 26 10.63 11.98 16.22
CA LYS A 26 9.36 12.54 16.68
C LYS A 26 8.81 13.57 15.69
N PRO A 27 7.47 13.71 15.56
CA PRO A 27 6.46 12.77 16.06
C PRO A 27 6.49 11.44 15.26
N PRO A 28 5.88 10.34 15.74
CA PRO A 28 5.82 9.09 14.98
C PRO A 28 4.86 9.16 13.77
N VAL A 29 3.85 10.04 13.85
CA VAL A 29 2.91 10.30 12.75
C VAL A 29 2.62 11.79 12.73
N VAL A 30 2.63 12.40 11.55
CA VAL A 30 2.18 13.78 11.37
C VAL A 30 1.13 13.81 10.26
N THR A 31 0.13 14.67 10.45
CA THR A 31 -1.08 14.73 9.61
C THR A 31 -1.29 16.18 9.19
N LEU A 32 -1.12 16.50 7.90
CA LEU A 32 -1.01 17.89 7.41
C LEU A 32 -1.85 18.17 6.16
N ARG A 33 -2.26 19.41 5.95
CA ARG A 33 -2.95 19.87 4.73
C ARG A 33 -2.00 20.25 3.61
N ARG A 34 -2.50 20.21 2.37
CA ARG A 34 -1.73 20.66 1.20
C ARG A 34 -1.21 22.08 1.41
N GLY A 35 0.07 22.30 1.12
CA GLY A 35 0.72 23.60 1.28
C GLY A 35 1.26 23.87 2.68
N GLU A 36 0.89 23.07 3.70
CA GLU A 36 1.50 23.17 5.03
C GLU A 36 2.96 22.67 5.00
N THR A 37 3.69 22.89 6.09
CA THR A 37 5.08 22.46 6.24
C THR A 37 5.17 21.31 7.22
N ALA A 38 5.77 20.19 6.81
CA ALA A 38 6.07 19.09 7.72
C ALA A 38 7.40 19.30 8.41
N THR A 39 7.44 19.07 9.71
CA THR A 39 8.67 19.06 10.50
C THR A 39 8.79 17.73 11.22
N MET A 40 10.02 17.22 11.26
CA MET A 40 10.33 15.99 11.98
C MET A 40 11.71 16.06 12.61
N ASP A 41 11.77 15.68 13.87
CA ASP A 41 12.97 15.70 14.68
C ASP A 41 13.59 14.30 14.72
N CYS A 42 14.92 14.27 14.67
CA CYS A 42 15.75 13.09 14.79
C CYS A 42 16.88 13.39 15.79
N ASN A 43 16.93 12.61 16.86
CA ASN A 43 18.02 12.65 17.82
C ASN A 43 18.91 11.41 17.59
N LEU A 44 20.19 11.64 17.30
CA LEU A 44 21.19 10.61 17.02
C LEU A 44 21.76 9.96 18.30
N GLY A 45 21.21 10.27 19.47
CA GLY A 45 21.70 9.80 20.76
C GLY A 45 23.07 10.39 21.09
N THR A 46 24.01 9.49 21.36
CA THR A 46 25.41 9.80 21.71
C THR A 46 26.30 10.06 20.49
N VAL A 47 25.78 9.87 19.26
CA VAL A 47 26.55 10.07 18.03
C VAL A 47 26.55 11.55 17.63
N THR A 48 27.71 12.19 17.72
CA THR A 48 27.92 13.61 17.39
C THR A 48 28.88 13.84 16.21
N SER A 49 29.70 12.85 15.88
CA SER A 49 30.72 12.94 14.81
C SER A 49 30.19 12.62 13.42
N TYR A 50 28.97 12.08 13.32
CA TYR A 50 28.36 11.66 12.07
C TYR A 50 27.13 12.49 11.73
N SER A 51 26.91 12.62 10.43
CA SER A 51 25.81 13.37 9.85
C SER A 51 24.50 12.57 9.88
N ALA A 52 23.39 13.25 10.17
CA ALA A 52 22.06 12.68 9.96
C ALA A 52 21.78 12.50 8.46
N ARG A 53 21.31 11.31 8.07
CA ARG A 53 20.84 10.97 6.72
C ARG A 53 19.32 10.78 6.76
N TRP A 54 18.62 11.34 5.78
CA TRP A 54 17.17 11.27 5.67
C TRP A 54 16.74 10.47 4.44
N TYR A 55 15.75 9.62 4.64
CA TYR A 55 15.20 8.75 3.60
C TYR A 55 13.70 8.87 3.50
N LYS A 56 13.17 8.74 2.27
CA LYS A 56 11.74 8.65 1.95
C LYS A 56 11.44 7.24 1.46
N LYS A 57 10.41 6.60 1.98
CA LYS A 57 9.94 5.28 1.53
C LYS A 57 8.42 5.29 1.35
N ILE A 58 7.98 5.08 0.12
CA ILE A 58 6.58 4.80 -0.18
C ILE A 58 6.31 3.32 0.15
N PRO A 59 5.18 2.94 0.76
CA PRO A 59 4.83 1.53 0.98
C PRO A 59 4.94 0.71 -0.31
N GLY A 60 5.66 -0.41 -0.27
CA GLY A 60 5.94 -1.25 -1.45
C GLY A 60 7.06 -0.75 -2.37
N GLY A 61 7.59 0.45 -2.15
CA GLY A 61 8.69 1.04 -2.92
C GLY A 61 10.08 0.83 -2.29
N VAL A 62 11.11 1.17 -3.07
CA VAL A 62 12.49 1.23 -2.60
C VAL A 62 12.74 2.53 -1.82
N PRO A 63 13.53 2.51 -0.73
CA PRO A 63 13.92 3.73 -0.03
C PRO A 63 14.72 4.69 -0.93
N GLN A 64 14.36 5.97 -0.90
CA GLN A 64 15.01 7.05 -1.64
C GLN A 64 15.80 7.92 -0.66
N TYR A 65 17.06 8.18 -0.97
CA TYR A 65 17.92 9.06 -0.18
C TYR A 65 17.60 10.53 -0.48
N ILE A 66 17.20 11.29 0.54
CA ILE A 66 16.77 12.68 0.40
C ILE A 66 17.97 13.62 0.53
N LEU A 67 18.62 13.59 1.69
CA LEU A 67 19.73 14.48 2.02
C LEU A 67 20.51 13.96 3.24
N ARG A 68 21.69 14.55 3.44
CA ARG A 68 22.53 14.38 4.62
C ARG A 68 22.93 15.73 5.16
N ASN A 69 22.89 15.88 6.48
CA ASN A 69 23.19 17.12 7.17
C ASN A 69 24.15 16.87 8.35
N HIS A 70 25.12 17.76 8.52
CA HIS A 70 26.05 17.75 9.64
C HIS A 70 26.12 19.15 10.23
N HIS A 71 26.19 19.25 11.55
CA HIS A 71 26.20 20.54 12.25
C HIS A 71 27.33 21.48 11.80
N SER A 72 28.46 20.94 11.36
CA SER A 72 29.59 21.73 10.87
C SER A 72 29.50 22.18 9.41
N TRP A 73 28.46 21.81 8.66
CA TRP A 73 28.30 22.19 7.25
C TRP A 73 27.44 23.45 7.11
N SER A 74 27.73 24.27 6.10
CA SER A 74 26.92 25.44 5.76
C SER A 74 25.57 25.09 5.15
N SER A 75 25.46 23.91 4.51
CA SER A 75 24.25 23.43 3.86
C SER A 75 24.19 21.90 3.79
N PRO A 76 22.98 21.30 3.71
CA PRO A 76 22.83 19.87 3.48
C PRO A 76 23.27 19.45 2.08
N SER A 77 23.75 18.21 1.96
CA SER A 77 24.03 17.56 0.68
C SER A 77 22.83 16.71 0.26
N TYR A 78 22.34 16.89 -0.97
CA TYR A 78 21.10 16.26 -1.46
C TYR A 78 21.37 14.99 -2.27
N GLY A 79 20.41 14.07 -2.21
CA GLY A 79 20.30 12.94 -3.13
C GLY A 79 19.67 13.34 -4.46
N SER A 80 19.71 12.42 -5.42
CA SER A 80 19.11 12.63 -6.75
C SER A 80 17.59 12.87 -6.65
N GLY A 81 17.10 13.91 -7.31
CA GLY A 81 15.67 14.25 -7.34
C GLY A 81 15.16 15.04 -6.12
N PHE A 82 16.04 15.45 -5.21
CA PHE A 82 15.70 16.24 -4.03
C PHE A 82 16.50 17.54 -4.00
N SER A 83 15.87 18.63 -3.56
CA SER A 83 16.53 19.92 -3.43
C SER A 83 15.81 20.87 -2.47
N SER A 84 16.50 21.93 -2.08
CA SER A 84 15.92 23.13 -1.47
C SER A 84 15.03 23.88 -2.50
N PRO A 85 13.97 24.60 -2.09
CA PRO A 85 13.47 24.79 -0.72
C PRO A 85 12.50 23.70 -0.25
N LYS A 86 12.19 22.73 -1.12
CA LYS A 86 11.19 21.69 -0.85
C LYS A 86 11.60 20.81 0.33
N PHE A 87 12.83 20.30 0.33
CA PHE A 87 13.41 19.55 1.43
C PHE A 87 14.57 20.36 2.01
N THR A 88 14.58 20.57 3.31
CA THR A 88 15.69 21.21 4.02
C THR A 88 15.93 20.50 5.35
N SER A 89 17.12 20.67 5.92
CA SER A 89 17.42 20.15 7.24
C SER A 89 18.21 21.14 8.05
N THR A 90 17.85 21.25 9.31
CA THR A 90 18.52 22.09 10.32
C THR A 90 18.97 21.22 11.49
N HIS A 91 19.76 21.78 12.39
CA HIS A 91 20.20 21.13 13.61
C HIS A 91 19.99 22.08 14.80
N GLN A 92 19.71 21.51 15.96
CA GLN A 92 19.57 22.26 17.23
C GLN A 92 20.75 22.00 18.18
N SER A 93 21.41 20.86 18.00
CA SER A 93 22.62 20.46 18.73
C SER A 93 23.52 19.65 17.79
N GLN A 94 24.59 19.06 18.32
CA GLN A 94 25.45 18.18 17.53
C GLN A 94 24.77 16.84 17.15
N SER A 95 23.74 16.42 17.90
CA SER A 95 23.02 15.16 17.67
C SER A 95 21.53 15.34 17.39
N ASP A 96 20.97 16.55 17.54
CA ASP A 96 19.57 16.87 17.23
C ASP A 96 19.43 17.53 15.86
N TYR A 97 18.79 16.81 14.94
CA TYR A 97 18.54 17.24 13.56
C TYR A 97 17.05 17.30 13.28
N ARG A 98 16.66 18.23 12.41
CA ARG A 98 15.28 18.38 11.93
C ARG A 98 15.24 18.30 10.42
N LEU A 99 14.31 17.53 9.86
CA LEU A 99 13.93 17.61 8.45
C LEU A 99 12.67 18.48 8.33
N ILE A 100 12.68 19.33 7.32
CA ILE A 100 11.61 20.27 7.01
C ILE A 100 11.20 20.03 5.55
N ILE A 101 9.92 19.73 5.34
CA ILE A 101 9.34 19.52 4.02
C ILE A 101 8.34 20.65 3.78
N SER A 102 8.72 21.61 2.95
CA SER A 102 7.90 22.79 2.64
C SER A 102 6.76 22.42 1.70
N THR A 103 5.66 23.19 1.75
CA THR A 103 4.56 23.14 0.77
C THR A 103 4.09 21.72 0.42
N VAL A 104 3.75 20.91 1.43
CA VAL A 104 3.48 19.47 1.26
C VAL A 104 2.37 19.18 0.25
N GLU A 105 2.54 18.09 -0.51
CA GLU A 105 1.58 17.60 -1.50
C GLU A 105 1.28 16.11 -1.31
N GLU A 106 0.31 15.56 -2.03
CA GLU A 106 -0.09 14.13 -1.94
C GLU A 106 1.10 13.19 -2.14
N ARG A 107 1.99 13.53 -3.09
CA ARG A 107 3.18 12.76 -3.44
C ARG A 107 4.22 12.72 -2.32
N ASP A 108 4.09 13.60 -1.32
CA ASP A 108 4.96 13.62 -0.14
C ASP A 108 4.49 12.67 0.95
N SER A 109 3.27 12.11 0.86
CA SER A 109 2.77 11.11 1.82
C SER A 109 3.59 9.82 1.72
N ALA A 110 4.43 9.56 2.71
CA ALA A 110 5.36 8.43 2.75
C ALA A 110 5.89 8.18 4.18
N VAL A 111 6.65 7.11 4.36
CA VAL A 111 7.45 6.89 5.57
C VAL A 111 8.76 7.63 5.43
N TYR A 112 9.12 8.42 6.43
CA TYR A 112 10.38 9.13 6.50
C TYR A 112 11.16 8.65 7.71
N TYR A 113 12.43 8.32 7.50
CA TYR A 113 13.28 7.85 8.58
C TYR A 113 14.67 8.47 8.50
N CYS A 114 15.26 8.67 9.68
CA CYS A 114 16.62 9.13 9.82
C CYS A 114 17.55 7.97 10.16
N GLN A 115 18.82 8.15 9.79
CA GLN A 115 19.87 7.18 10.02
C GLN A 115 21.19 7.93 10.23
N THR A 116 22.06 7.35 11.03
CA THR A 116 23.45 7.80 11.16
C THR A 116 24.40 6.60 11.08
N TRP A 117 25.69 6.90 10.99
CA TRP A 117 26.75 5.91 11.18
C TRP A 117 27.20 5.95 12.64
N ASP A 118 27.54 4.80 13.21
CA ASP A 118 28.16 4.68 14.53
C ASP A 118 29.35 3.71 14.42
N ASP A 119 30.54 4.19 14.75
CA ASP A 119 31.79 3.42 14.78
C ASP A 119 32.24 3.05 16.20
N SER A 120 31.47 3.44 17.23
CA SER A 120 31.80 3.21 18.64
C SER A 120 31.45 1.80 19.15
N ILE A 121 30.83 0.96 18.31
CA ILE A 121 30.52 -0.43 18.63
C ILE A 121 31.80 -1.28 18.50
N SER A 122 32.27 -1.83 19.63
CA SER A 122 33.47 -2.67 19.69
C SER A 122 33.29 -4.02 18.99
N PRO A 123 34.35 -4.60 18.38
CA PRO A 123 34.27 -5.76 17.51
C PRO A 123 33.89 -7.10 18.19
N GLU A 124 33.74 -7.16 19.51
CA GLU A 124 33.32 -8.39 20.19
C GLU A 124 31.80 -8.64 20.16
N THR A 125 31.00 -7.67 19.72
CA THR A 125 29.54 -7.87 19.55
C THR A 125 29.16 -7.82 18.07
N VAL A 126 29.45 -8.93 17.38
CA VAL A 126 28.73 -9.42 16.18
C VAL A 126 28.80 -8.54 14.93
N PHE A 127 29.78 -8.83 14.06
CA PHE A 127 29.65 -9.00 12.59
C PHE A 127 28.74 -8.05 11.80
N SER A 128 28.58 -6.81 12.21
CA SER A 128 27.87 -5.84 11.41
C SER A 128 28.35 -4.42 11.70
N SER A 129 29.05 -3.85 10.73
CA SER A 129 28.99 -2.42 10.44
C SER A 129 27.56 -2.06 9.99
N LEU A 130 26.56 -2.37 10.82
CA LEU A 130 25.15 -2.14 10.52
C LEU A 130 24.82 -0.74 10.96
N PHE A 131 24.51 0.09 9.96
CA PHE A 131 23.74 1.30 10.12
C PHE A 131 22.71 1.18 11.26
N ILE A 132 22.78 2.07 12.25
CA ILE A 132 21.71 2.17 13.25
C ILE A 132 20.52 2.85 12.55
N GLY A 133 19.64 2.04 11.98
CA GLY A 133 18.33 2.49 11.56
C GLY A 133 17.52 2.82 12.81
N ALA A 134 16.86 3.98 12.82
CA ALA A 134 15.92 4.32 13.89
C ALA A 134 14.93 3.18 14.08
N SER A 135 14.77 2.69 15.32
CA SER A 135 13.63 1.84 15.68
C SER A 135 12.29 2.60 15.59
N SER A 136 12.37 3.92 15.40
CA SER A 136 11.25 4.84 15.27
C SER A 136 11.12 5.36 13.85
N THR A 137 10.40 4.65 12.98
CA THR A 137 10.00 5.16 11.67
C THR A 137 8.88 6.20 11.84
N MET A 138 9.01 7.38 11.23
CA MET A 138 7.91 8.35 11.19
C MET A 138 7.09 8.18 9.91
N LEU A 139 5.77 8.16 10.04
CA LEU A 139 4.85 8.11 8.91
C LEU A 139 4.24 9.51 8.67
N LEU A 140 4.59 10.14 7.56
CA LEU A 140 3.99 11.41 7.12
C LEU A 140 2.67 11.12 6.38
N ARG A 141 1.55 11.55 6.98
CA ARG A 141 0.23 11.56 6.35
C ARG A 141 -0.07 12.97 5.86
N VAL A 142 -0.37 13.11 4.57
CA VAL A 142 -0.86 14.38 4.02
C VAL A 142 -2.37 14.26 3.81
N ILE A 143 -3.16 14.97 4.62
CA ILE A 143 -4.58 15.24 4.40
C ILE A 143 -4.72 16.30 3.32
N VAL A 144 -4.79 15.87 2.06
CA VAL A 144 -5.26 16.79 1.03
C VAL A 144 -6.76 16.86 1.14
N SER A 145 -7.29 17.87 1.84
CA SER A 145 -8.72 18.11 1.87
C SER A 145 -9.16 18.73 0.54
N PRO A 146 -10.20 18.21 -0.11
CA PRO A 146 -10.92 16.99 0.26
C PRO A 146 -10.17 15.74 -0.23
N GLN A 147 -9.85 14.83 0.71
CA GLN A 147 -9.37 13.49 0.36
C GLN A 147 -10.63 12.80 -0.11
N GLU A 148 -10.70 12.51 -1.40
CA GLU A 148 -11.98 12.15 -2.01
C GLU A 148 -11.85 10.84 -2.78
N ILE A 149 -12.74 9.91 -2.44
CA ILE A 149 -13.09 8.78 -3.28
C ILE A 149 -13.88 9.36 -4.45
N ARG A 150 -13.22 9.52 -5.60
CA ARG A 150 -13.86 10.11 -6.79
C ARG A 150 -14.89 9.18 -7.41
N ARG A 151 -14.61 7.87 -7.42
CA ARG A 151 -15.48 6.87 -8.04
C ARG A 151 -15.22 5.50 -7.47
N VAL A 152 -16.31 4.77 -7.21
CA VAL A 152 -16.32 3.32 -6.98
C VAL A 152 -17.19 2.70 -8.06
N THR A 153 -16.65 1.72 -8.76
CA THR A 153 -17.36 0.96 -9.80
C THR A 153 -17.27 -0.51 -9.45
N LEU A 154 -18.41 -1.18 -9.41
CA LEU A 154 -18.48 -2.61 -9.16
C LEU A 154 -18.91 -3.29 -10.45
N LEU A 155 -18.08 -4.20 -10.95
CA LEU A 155 -18.28 -4.91 -12.19
C LEU A 155 -18.36 -6.41 -11.89
N ASN A 156 -19.28 -7.10 -12.54
CA ASN A 156 -19.21 -8.54 -12.67
C ASN A 156 -18.30 -8.84 -13.86
N VAL A 157 -17.16 -9.50 -13.63
CA VAL A 157 -16.39 -10.04 -14.74
C VAL A 157 -16.95 -11.42 -14.99
N PRO A 158 -17.67 -11.66 -16.11
CA PRO A 158 -18.03 -13.03 -16.46
C PRO A 158 -16.70 -13.79 -16.51
N ALA A 159 -16.59 -14.82 -15.66
CA ALA A 159 -15.46 -15.73 -15.73
C ALA A 159 -15.31 -16.12 -17.20
N SER A 160 -14.08 -16.15 -17.71
CA SER A 160 -13.84 -16.57 -19.09
C SER A 160 -14.66 -17.83 -19.36
N VAL A 161 -15.24 -17.97 -20.55
CA VAL A 161 -16.18 -19.08 -20.84
C VAL A 161 -15.54 -20.45 -20.54
N GLU A 162 -14.20 -20.52 -20.56
CA GLU A 162 -13.40 -21.68 -20.15
C GLU A 162 -13.37 -21.92 -18.62
N GLU A 163 -13.28 -20.89 -17.79
CA GLU A 163 -13.39 -21.01 -16.32
C GLU A 163 -14.82 -21.33 -15.88
N LEU A 164 -15.85 -20.77 -16.54
CA LEU A 164 -17.24 -20.99 -16.13
C LEU A 164 -17.70 -22.45 -16.35
N CYS A 165 -17.09 -23.16 -17.30
CA CYS A 165 -17.37 -24.57 -17.57
C CYS A 165 -16.60 -25.54 -16.65
N THR A 166 -15.56 -25.06 -15.95
CA THR A 166 -14.70 -25.89 -15.10
C THR A 166 -14.75 -25.51 -13.62
N SER A 167 -15.26 -24.32 -13.28
CA SER A 167 -15.32 -23.77 -11.93
C SER A 167 -16.76 -23.33 -11.59
N ASN A 168 -17.31 -23.86 -10.50
CA ASN A 168 -18.60 -23.41 -9.92
C ASN A 168 -18.52 -22.02 -9.26
N LYS A 169 -17.53 -21.20 -9.62
CA LYS A 169 -17.24 -19.91 -9.00
C LYS A 169 -17.30 -18.77 -10.02
N ALA A 170 -17.85 -17.64 -9.59
CA ALA A 170 -17.83 -16.37 -10.32
C ALA A 170 -16.96 -15.36 -9.58
N SER A 171 -16.48 -14.32 -10.27
CA SER A 171 -15.58 -13.31 -9.70
C SER A 171 -16.15 -11.90 -9.88
N LEU A 172 -16.33 -11.20 -8.77
CA LEU A 172 -16.73 -9.79 -8.76
C LEU A 172 -15.48 -8.91 -8.65
N VAL A 173 -15.49 -7.78 -9.37
CA VAL A 173 -14.37 -6.83 -9.40
C VAL A 173 -14.83 -5.45 -8.98
N CYS A 174 -14.27 -4.96 -7.88
CA CYS A 174 -14.45 -3.61 -7.39
C CYS A 174 -13.26 -2.75 -7.82
N LEU A 175 -13.53 -1.70 -8.60
CA LEU A 175 -12.55 -0.71 -9.02
C LEU A 175 -12.83 0.60 -8.28
N SER A 176 -11.88 1.07 -7.50
CA SER A 176 -11.93 2.38 -6.86
C SER A 176 -10.87 3.32 -7.42
N THR A 177 -11.26 4.57 -7.63
CA THR A 177 -10.33 5.66 -7.98
C THR A 177 -10.39 6.73 -6.90
N GLN A 178 -9.24 7.07 -6.36
CA GLN A 178 -9.09 8.01 -5.25
C GLN A 178 -7.84 8.87 -5.40
N SER A 179 -7.76 10.00 -4.69
CA SER A 179 -6.61 10.92 -4.78
C SER A 179 -5.36 10.44 -4.01
N VAL A 180 -5.41 9.28 -3.35
CA VAL A 180 -4.32 8.81 -2.47
C VAL A 180 -3.95 7.34 -2.74
N PRO A 181 -2.69 6.94 -2.48
CA PRO A 181 -2.21 5.58 -2.78
C PRO A 181 -2.67 4.51 -1.77
N PHE A 182 -3.62 4.82 -0.88
CA PHE A 182 -4.11 3.90 0.14
C PHE A 182 -5.63 4.03 0.30
N ALA A 183 -6.34 2.91 0.44
CA ALA A 183 -7.71 2.84 0.93
C ALA A 183 -7.99 1.44 1.48
N ASP A 184 -8.93 1.36 2.43
CA ASP A 184 -9.42 0.09 2.95
C ASP A 184 -10.57 -0.41 2.09
N VAL A 185 -10.50 -1.64 1.60
CA VAL A 185 -11.54 -2.25 0.76
C VAL A 185 -12.11 -3.45 1.49
N SER A 186 -13.42 -3.41 1.74
CA SER A 186 -14.16 -4.46 2.44
C SER A 186 -15.35 -4.92 1.60
N TRP A 187 -15.72 -6.19 1.76
CA TRP A 187 -16.83 -6.80 1.05
C TRP A 187 -17.92 -7.23 2.02
N ILE A 188 -19.17 -7.05 1.61
CA ILE A 188 -20.36 -7.45 2.36
C ILE A 188 -21.22 -8.30 1.42
N ALA A 189 -21.57 -9.52 1.84
CA ALA A 189 -22.46 -10.40 1.10
C ALA A 189 -23.73 -10.63 1.91
N ALA A 190 -24.89 -10.34 1.31
CA ALA A 190 -26.21 -10.45 1.96
C ALA A 190 -26.26 -9.80 3.37
N GLY A 191 -25.59 -8.65 3.52
CA GLY A 191 -25.54 -7.89 4.79
C GLY A 191 -24.48 -8.35 5.79
N SER A 192 -23.74 -9.44 5.53
CA SER A 192 -22.68 -9.93 6.41
C SER A 192 -21.28 -9.65 5.83
N PRO A 193 -20.29 -9.27 6.67
CA PRO A 193 -18.94 -9.02 6.22
C PRO A 193 -18.27 -10.32 5.71
N VAL A 194 -17.57 -10.22 4.59
CA VAL A 194 -16.85 -11.34 3.96
C VAL A 194 -15.37 -11.25 4.32
N SER A 195 -14.79 -12.35 4.77
CA SER A 195 -13.38 -12.44 5.17
C SER A 195 -12.53 -13.38 4.31
N SER A 196 -13.14 -14.13 3.38
CA SER A 196 -12.47 -15.13 2.55
C SER A 196 -12.72 -14.90 1.05
N GLY A 197 -11.81 -15.37 0.20
CA GLY A 197 -11.92 -15.25 -1.26
C GLY A 197 -11.71 -13.84 -1.81
N ILE A 198 -11.09 -12.95 -1.03
CA ILE A 198 -10.79 -11.57 -1.40
C ILE A 198 -9.32 -11.47 -1.83
N SER A 199 -9.07 -10.84 -2.97
CA SER A 199 -7.73 -10.46 -3.41
C SER A 199 -7.73 -8.99 -3.84
N THR A 200 -6.98 -8.16 -3.13
CA THR A 200 -6.91 -6.71 -3.39
C THR A 200 -5.53 -6.33 -3.89
N SER A 201 -5.46 -5.61 -4.99
CA SER A 201 -4.23 -5.12 -5.59
C SER A 201 -3.65 -3.95 -4.80
N THR A 202 -2.36 -3.67 -5.00
CA THR A 202 -1.77 -2.38 -4.60
C THR A 202 -2.34 -1.25 -5.46
N ALA A 203 -2.23 -0.02 -4.95
CA ALA A 203 -2.64 1.18 -5.67
C ALA A 203 -1.73 1.45 -6.88
N VAL A 204 -2.33 1.65 -8.05
CA VAL A 204 -1.63 2.00 -9.30
C VAL A 204 -1.91 3.45 -9.63
N GLN A 205 -0.87 4.24 -9.85
CA GLN A 205 -1.00 5.64 -10.22
C GLN A 205 -1.46 5.76 -11.69
N GLN A 206 -2.51 6.53 -11.91
CA GLN A 206 -3.09 6.82 -13.21
C GLN A 206 -2.46 8.07 -13.86
N PRO A 207 -2.58 8.26 -15.18
CA PRO A 207 -2.06 9.44 -15.87
C PRO A 207 -2.64 10.76 -15.37
N ASP A 208 -3.86 10.74 -14.84
CA ASP A 208 -4.56 11.89 -14.25
C ASP A 208 -4.13 12.19 -12.79
N GLN A 209 -3.06 11.53 -12.33
CA GLN A 209 -2.51 11.60 -10.96
C GLN A 209 -3.41 11.02 -9.87
N THR A 210 -4.52 10.37 -10.21
CA THR A 210 -5.30 9.59 -9.25
C THR A 210 -4.69 8.21 -9.04
N PHE A 211 -5.13 7.50 -8.01
CA PHE A 211 -4.72 6.14 -7.71
C PHE A 211 -5.92 5.21 -7.88
N GLN A 212 -5.67 4.08 -8.55
CA GLN A 212 -6.67 3.04 -8.77
C GLN A 212 -6.33 1.80 -7.93
N ILE A 213 -7.32 1.29 -7.20
CA ILE A 213 -7.25 0.00 -6.50
C ILE A 213 -8.29 -0.94 -7.11
N SER A 214 -7.88 -2.20 -7.34
CA SER A 214 -8.77 -3.27 -7.80
C SER A 214 -8.88 -4.34 -6.72
N SER A 215 -10.11 -4.72 -6.37
CA SER A 215 -10.37 -5.82 -5.44
C SER A 215 -11.26 -6.85 -6.10
N TYR A 216 -10.91 -8.12 -5.91
CA TYR A 216 -11.55 -9.28 -6.51
C TYR A 216 -12.18 -10.11 -5.40
N LEU A 217 -13.45 -10.47 -5.57
CA LEU A 217 -14.16 -11.38 -4.68
C LEU A 217 -14.62 -12.61 -5.46
N SER A 218 -14.14 -13.79 -5.07
CA SER A 218 -14.64 -15.07 -5.59
C SER A 218 -15.91 -15.49 -4.86
N ILE A 219 -17.00 -15.67 -5.61
CA ILE A 219 -18.31 -16.07 -5.11
C ILE A 219 -18.76 -17.39 -5.74
N GLN A 220 -19.75 -18.05 -5.14
CA GLN A 220 -20.36 -19.24 -5.72
C GLN A 220 -21.42 -18.85 -6.74
N THR A 221 -21.47 -19.56 -7.87
CA THR A 221 -22.48 -19.30 -8.91
C THR A 221 -23.90 -19.58 -8.43
N SER A 222 -24.08 -20.51 -7.48
CA SER A 222 -25.36 -20.76 -6.82
C SER A 222 -25.88 -19.53 -6.09
N ASP A 223 -25.01 -18.86 -5.35
CA ASP A 223 -25.33 -17.67 -4.56
C ASP A 223 -25.65 -16.47 -5.45
N TRP A 224 -24.89 -16.30 -6.52
CA TRP A 224 -25.18 -15.30 -7.56
C TRP A 224 -26.54 -15.56 -8.22
N ASN A 225 -26.86 -16.82 -8.51
CA ASN A 225 -28.14 -17.21 -9.11
C ASN A 225 -29.35 -17.01 -8.19
N MET A 226 -29.15 -16.96 -6.88
CA MET A 226 -30.17 -16.60 -5.88
C MET A 226 -30.38 -15.09 -5.75
N ASP A 227 -29.78 -14.27 -6.64
CA ASP A 227 -29.83 -12.81 -6.61
C ASP A 227 -29.30 -12.21 -5.28
N LYS A 228 -28.34 -12.88 -4.64
CA LYS A 228 -27.69 -12.35 -3.44
C LYS A 228 -27.00 -11.02 -3.78
N VAL A 229 -27.18 -10.05 -2.87
CA VAL A 229 -26.58 -8.72 -3.00
C VAL A 229 -25.16 -8.73 -2.46
N TYR A 230 -24.24 -8.22 -3.27
CA TYR A 230 -22.85 -8.02 -2.91
C TYR A 230 -22.52 -6.53 -2.90
N THR A 231 -21.91 -6.07 -1.82
CA THR A 231 -21.48 -4.68 -1.64
C THR A 231 -19.97 -4.64 -1.55
N CYS A 232 -19.35 -3.82 -2.38
CA CYS A 232 -17.98 -3.37 -2.17
C CYS A 232 -18.03 -2.03 -1.43
N ARG A 233 -17.36 -1.97 -0.28
CA ARG A 233 -17.21 -0.75 0.52
C ARG A 233 -15.74 -0.35 0.54
N VAL A 234 -15.48 0.89 0.13
CA VAL A 234 -14.15 1.49 0.11
C VAL A 234 -14.12 2.63 1.13
N SER A 235 -13.15 2.60 2.03
CA SER A 235 -13.02 3.55 3.13
C SER A 235 -11.68 4.26 3.05
N LEU A 236 -11.73 5.59 3.13
CA LEU A 236 -10.58 6.47 3.20
C LEU A 236 -10.71 7.38 4.42
N GLY A 237 -10.12 6.97 5.55
CA GLY A 237 -10.27 7.68 6.82
C GLY A 237 -11.72 7.66 7.30
N SER A 238 -12.35 8.84 7.39
CA SER A 238 -13.78 8.98 7.75
C SER A 238 -14.72 8.92 6.54
N GLN A 239 -14.21 9.00 5.31
CA GLN A 239 -15.02 8.92 4.11
C GLN A 239 -15.22 7.46 3.72
N THR A 240 -16.47 7.09 3.42
CA THR A 240 -16.82 5.76 2.92
C THR A 240 -17.66 5.90 1.66
N SER A 241 -17.40 5.04 0.69
CA SER A 241 -18.18 4.94 -0.54
C SER A 241 -18.44 3.48 -0.84
N GLU A 242 -19.67 3.14 -1.18
CA GLU A 242 -20.06 1.77 -1.41
C GLU A 242 -20.86 1.62 -2.71
N LYS A 243 -20.70 0.46 -3.34
CA LYS A 243 -21.47 0.05 -4.50
C LYS A 243 -21.98 -1.37 -4.34
N THR A 244 -23.22 -1.56 -4.75
CA THR A 244 -23.93 -2.83 -4.70
C THR A 244 -24.16 -3.39 -6.09
N ILE A 245 -24.06 -4.71 -6.19
CA ILE A 245 -24.40 -5.46 -7.38
C ILE A 245 -25.17 -6.72 -6.99
N ASN A 246 -26.12 -7.07 -7.82
CA ASN A 246 -26.84 -8.33 -7.80
C ASN A 246 -27.06 -8.78 -9.26
N LYS A 247 -27.66 -9.95 -9.45
CA LYS A 247 -27.89 -10.50 -10.79
C LYS A 247 -28.90 -9.64 -11.57
N SER A 248 -29.93 -9.11 -10.92
CA SER A 248 -30.94 -8.26 -11.55
C SER A 248 -30.39 -6.92 -12.08
N HIS A 249 -29.36 -6.33 -11.47
CA HIS A 249 -28.65 -5.15 -11.96
C HIS A 249 -27.77 -5.41 -13.20
N CYS A 250 -27.45 -6.67 -13.51
CA CYS A 250 -26.65 -7.03 -14.68
C CYS A 250 -27.48 -7.09 -15.97
N SER A 251 -28.80 -7.16 -15.87
CA SER A 251 -29.74 -7.23 -17.00
C SER A 251 -29.99 -5.88 -17.70
N THR A 252 -29.54 -4.77 -17.11
CA THR A 252 -29.78 -3.39 -17.58
C THR A 252 -28.54 -2.70 -18.16
N VAL A 253 -27.36 -3.31 -18.06
CA VAL A 253 -26.14 -2.76 -18.68
C VAL A 253 -25.93 -3.45 -20.03
N PRO A 254 -26.11 -2.76 -21.17
CA PRO A 254 -25.80 -3.36 -22.45
C PRO A 254 -24.30 -3.71 -22.44
N PHE A 255 -24.01 -5.00 -22.63
CA PHE A 255 -22.67 -5.53 -22.84
C PHE A 255 -22.02 -4.82 -24.03
N LEU A 256 -21.36 -3.68 -23.79
CA LEU A 256 -20.40 -3.11 -24.73
C LEU A 256 -19.11 -3.93 -24.59
N VAL A 257 -19.11 -5.08 -25.26
CA VAL A 257 -17.90 -5.86 -25.50
C VAL A 257 -17.01 -5.01 -26.40
N TYR A 258 -16.01 -4.35 -25.82
CA TYR A 258 -14.90 -3.78 -26.59
C TYR A 258 -14.10 -4.95 -27.18
N LEU A 259 -14.48 -5.38 -28.38
CA LEU A 259 -13.71 -6.32 -29.18
C LEU A 259 -12.45 -5.62 -29.65
N THR A 260 -11.30 -5.95 -29.07
CA THR A 260 -10.01 -5.59 -29.67
C THR A 260 -9.80 -6.39 -30.97
N PRO A 261 -9.12 -5.83 -31.98
CA PRO A 261 -9.04 -6.43 -33.32
C PRO A 261 -8.36 -7.81 -33.40
N ALA A 262 -7.68 -8.25 -32.33
CA ALA A 262 -6.95 -9.51 -32.31
C ALA A 262 -7.84 -10.76 -32.22
N VAL A 263 -9.09 -10.63 -31.79
CA VAL A 263 -9.99 -11.77 -31.52
C VAL A 263 -10.81 -12.19 -32.75
N HIS A 264 -10.73 -11.44 -33.86
CA HIS A 264 -11.55 -11.66 -35.06
C HIS A 264 -11.25 -12.99 -35.79
N LYS A 265 -10.03 -13.53 -35.67
CA LYS A 265 -9.66 -14.78 -36.36
C LYS A 265 -10.09 -16.04 -35.61
N THR A 266 -10.18 -15.98 -34.28
CA THR A 266 -10.50 -17.16 -33.46
C THR A 266 -12.02 -17.36 -33.31
N LEU A 267 -12.81 -16.28 -33.27
CA LEU A 267 -14.28 -16.39 -33.16
C LEU A 267 -14.97 -16.94 -34.42
N CYS A 268 -14.39 -16.70 -35.60
CA CYS A 268 -15.00 -17.13 -36.87
C CYS A 268 -14.99 -18.67 -37.03
N LEU A 269 -13.96 -19.34 -36.51
CA LEU A 269 -13.86 -20.81 -36.52
C LEU A 269 -14.82 -21.47 -35.52
N CYS A 270 -15.04 -20.87 -34.33
CA CYS A 270 -15.93 -21.45 -33.32
C CYS A 270 -17.42 -21.36 -33.69
N LEU A 271 -17.83 -20.32 -34.42
CA LEU A 271 -19.22 -20.19 -34.89
C LEU A 271 -19.57 -21.21 -35.99
N LEU A 272 -18.60 -21.57 -36.85
CA LEU A 272 -18.77 -22.64 -37.84
C LEU A 272 -18.97 -24.01 -37.20
N TYR A 273 -18.25 -24.33 -36.12
CA TYR A 273 -18.44 -25.60 -35.40
C TYR A 273 -19.81 -25.70 -34.71
N LYS A 274 -20.35 -24.60 -34.16
CA LYS A 274 -21.69 -24.60 -33.56
C LYS A 274 -22.81 -24.76 -34.59
N LEU A 275 -22.71 -24.14 -35.75
CA LEU A 275 -23.71 -24.28 -36.82
C LEU A 275 -23.74 -25.68 -37.44
N ILE A 276 -22.60 -26.38 -37.49
CA ILE A 276 -22.52 -27.77 -37.95
C ILE A 276 -23.05 -28.75 -36.89
N ALA A 277 -22.95 -28.41 -35.60
CA ALA A 277 -23.49 -29.22 -34.51
C ALA A 277 -25.02 -29.11 -34.39
N ASP A 278 -25.59 -27.91 -34.48
CA ASP A 278 -27.04 -27.67 -34.32
C ASP A 278 -27.89 -28.24 -35.49
N THR A 279 -27.28 -28.47 -36.66
CA THR A 279 -27.99 -29.07 -37.79
C THR A 279 -28.10 -30.60 -37.70
N LYS A 280 -27.37 -31.27 -36.80
CA LYS A 280 -27.43 -32.73 -36.63
C LYS A 280 -28.42 -33.21 -35.54
N THR A 281 -28.93 -32.32 -34.69
CA THR A 281 -29.78 -32.69 -33.53
C THR A 281 -31.28 -32.42 -33.72
N SER A 282 -31.72 -31.87 -34.86
CA SER A 282 -33.13 -31.54 -35.14
C SER A 282 -33.79 -32.38 -36.23
N LYS A 283 -33.67 -33.72 -36.18
CA LYS A 283 -34.57 -34.64 -36.91
C LYS A 283 -34.76 -35.97 -36.18
N SER A 284 -35.59 -35.98 -35.14
CA SER A 284 -36.27 -37.22 -34.70
C SER A 284 -37.45 -36.91 -33.76
N ILE A 285 -38.61 -36.56 -34.31
CA ILE A 285 -39.91 -36.74 -33.62
C ILE A 285 -40.95 -37.25 -34.62
N LYS A 286 -41.35 -38.50 -34.34
CA LYS A 286 -42.54 -39.34 -34.67
C LYS A 286 -43.62 -38.84 -35.65
N TYR A 287 -44.01 -39.75 -36.54
CA TYR A 287 -45.41 -39.93 -36.97
C TYR A 287 -45.90 -41.27 -36.41
N GLU A 288 -47.01 -41.25 -35.66
CA GLU A 288 -47.73 -42.43 -35.18
C GLU A 288 -49.22 -42.19 -35.33
N SER A 289 -49.80 -42.77 -36.39
CA SER A 289 -51.16 -43.32 -36.52
C SER A 289 -51.30 -43.93 -37.92
#